data_AF-A0A2I0WRI0-F1
#
_entry.id   AF-A0A2I0WRI0-F1
#
_cell.length_a   1.000
_cell.length_b   1.000
_cell.length_c   1.000
_cell.angle_alpha   90.00
_cell.angle_beta   90.00
_cell.angle_gamma   90.00
#
_symmetry.space_group_name_H-M   'P 1'
#
loop_
_entity.id
_entity.type
_entity.pdbx_description
1 polymer ?
#
loop_
_entity_poly.entity_id
_entity_poly.type
_entity_poly.pdbx_seq_one_letter_code
_entity_poly.pdbx_strand_id
1 'polypeptide(L)'
;MEKPISPPPQPLEEEDAVTTDTTPPTIGRGIGPDEIDDITTESTAFAHAEPSQDDSGPPKIDSEKEILHEKGKARSDMTVEERIGAADRRKMDGNALFKEEKLEEAMQQYEMAIAYMGDDFMFQLFGKFRDMALAVKNPCHLNMAACLIKLTRYEEAIGQCSIVQRLKKRLDPLLKFKMAQP
;
A
#
# COMPACT_ATOMS: atom_id res chain seq x y z
N MET A 1 -47.28 -13.89 -29.31
CA MET A 1 -45.99 -13.96 -30.03
C MET A 1 -44.89 -13.72 -29.01
N GLU A 2 -44.47 -14.79 -28.33
CA GLU A 2 -43.37 -14.72 -27.35
C GLU A 2 -42.04 -14.85 -28.09
N LYS A 3 -41.09 -13.96 -27.78
CA LYS A 3 -39.74 -13.97 -28.36
C LYS A 3 -38.91 -15.10 -27.72
N PRO A 4 -38.01 -15.79 -28.47
CA PRO A 4 -37.17 -16.83 -27.90
C PRO A 4 -36.14 -16.23 -26.92
N ILE A 5 -36.00 -16.87 -25.76
CA ILE A 5 -34.95 -16.60 -24.77
C ILE A 5 -33.63 -17.16 -25.31
N SER A 6 -32.60 -16.32 -25.38
CA SER A 6 -31.25 -16.72 -25.77
C SER A 6 -30.64 -17.63 -24.71
N PRO A 7 -29.93 -18.72 -25.07
CA PRO A 7 -29.30 -19.60 -24.09
C PRO A 7 -28.17 -18.87 -23.32
N PRO A 8 -27.91 -19.27 -22.07
CA PRO A 8 -26.84 -18.70 -21.26
C PRO A 8 -25.45 -19.05 -21.84
N PRO A 9 -24.44 -18.16 -21.68
CA PRO A 9 -23.09 -18.42 -22.17
C PRO A 9 -22.44 -19.57 -21.40
N GLN A 10 -21.76 -20.46 -22.13
CA GLN A 10 -21.05 -21.61 -21.56
C GLN A 10 -19.69 -21.18 -20.95
N PRO A 11 -19.18 -21.90 -19.93
CA PRO A 11 -17.89 -21.62 -19.32
C PRO A 11 -16.74 -21.90 -20.30
N LEU A 12 -15.72 -21.03 -20.30
CA LEU A 12 -14.47 -21.25 -21.01
C LEU A 12 -13.62 -22.27 -20.24
N GLU A 13 -13.07 -23.25 -20.97
CA GLU A 13 -12.20 -24.31 -20.45
C GLU A 13 -10.81 -23.76 -20.10
N GLU A 14 -10.26 -24.19 -18.95
CA GLU A 14 -8.89 -23.92 -18.50
C GLU A 14 -7.89 -24.79 -19.28
N GLU A 15 -6.84 -24.20 -19.83
CA GLU A 15 -5.74 -24.94 -20.46
C GLU A 15 -4.53 -25.04 -19.52
N ASP A 16 -4.07 -26.28 -19.34
CA ASP A 16 -2.98 -26.71 -18.46
C ASP A 16 -1.56 -26.44 -19.01
N ALA A 17 -0.64 -26.30 -18.04
CA ALA A 17 0.80 -26.60 -18.06
C ALA A 17 1.80 -25.61 -18.71
N VAL A 18 2.80 -25.19 -17.92
CA VAL A 18 4.16 -25.81 -17.99
C VAL A 18 5.02 -25.39 -16.79
N THR A 19 5.56 -26.38 -16.08
CA THR A 19 6.58 -26.25 -15.04
C THR A 19 7.97 -26.20 -15.67
N THR A 20 8.81 -25.24 -15.28
CA THR A 20 10.27 -25.32 -15.52
C THR A 20 11.03 -25.19 -14.21
N ASP A 21 11.48 -26.35 -13.73
CA ASP A 21 12.53 -26.56 -12.75
C ASP A 21 13.90 -26.30 -13.42
N THR A 22 14.70 -25.39 -12.88
CA THR A 22 16.14 -25.33 -13.16
C THR A 22 16.90 -24.91 -11.91
N THR A 23 17.62 -25.88 -11.36
CA THR A 23 18.55 -25.85 -10.23
C THR A 23 19.78 -24.93 -10.41
N PRO A 24 20.45 -24.49 -9.31
CA PRO A 24 21.61 -23.59 -9.34
C PRO A 24 22.96 -24.33 -9.49
N PRO A 25 24.02 -23.71 -10.07
CA PRO A 25 25.34 -24.33 -10.13
C PRO A 25 26.18 -24.09 -8.87
N THR A 26 26.80 -25.16 -8.39
CA THR A 26 27.92 -25.18 -7.43
C THR A 26 29.19 -25.63 -8.16
N ILE A 27 30.25 -24.82 -8.12
CA ILE A 27 31.65 -25.14 -8.50
C ILE A 27 32.50 -24.25 -7.58
N GLY A 28 33.57 -24.63 -6.89
CA GLY A 28 34.47 -25.78 -6.85
C GLY A 28 35.76 -25.26 -6.20
N ARG A 29 36.39 -26.03 -5.31
CA ARG A 29 37.49 -25.65 -4.40
C ARG A 29 38.88 -25.95 -4.98
N GLY A 30 39.90 -25.12 -4.68
CA GLY A 30 41.35 -25.41 -4.80
C GLY A 30 42.18 -24.13 -4.55
N ILE A 31 42.86 -23.90 -3.42
CA ILE A 31 44.17 -24.36 -2.90
C ILE A 31 45.39 -23.96 -3.77
N GLY A 32 46.22 -23.04 -3.25
CA GLY A 32 47.70 -23.07 -3.38
C GLY A 32 48.42 -21.72 -3.63
N PRO A 33 49.65 -21.51 -3.11
CA PRO A 33 50.15 -20.21 -2.60
C PRO A 33 51.40 -19.62 -3.34
N ASP A 34 51.93 -18.52 -2.76
CA ASP A 34 53.25 -17.86 -2.98
C ASP A 34 53.33 -16.94 -4.23
N GLU A 35 53.97 -15.75 -4.31
CA GLU A 35 55.02 -15.02 -3.59
C GLU A 35 54.81 -13.47 -3.78
N ILE A 36 54.99 -12.67 -2.72
CA ILE A 36 56.04 -11.63 -2.51
C ILE A 36 55.97 -10.39 -3.43
N ASP A 37 55.67 -9.22 -2.86
CA ASP A 37 56.63 -8.12 -2.86
C ASP A 37 56.38 -7.09 -1.75
N ASP A 38 57.50 -6.78 -1.11
CA ASP A 38 57.79 -5.93 0.02
C ASP A 38 57.55 -4.44 -0.27
N ILE A 39 56.91 -3.71 0.66
CA ILE A 39 57.46 -2.41 1.04
C ILE A 39 57.17 -2.08 2.50
N THR A 40 58.24 -2.13 3.26
CA THR A 40 58.43 -1.55 4.59
C THR A 40 58.21 -0.04 4.55
N THR A 41 57.49 0.53 5.53
CA THR A 41 57.86 1.84 6.10
C THR A 41 57.28 2.02 7.49
N GLU A 42 58.16 2.51 8.34
CA GLU A 42 58.15 2.52 9.78
C GLU A 42 57.34 3.66 10.42
N SER A 43 56.88 3.38 11.65
CA SER A 43 56.28 4.29 12.61
C SER A 43 57.11 5.55 12.87
N THR A 44 56.45 6.69 13.05
CA THR A 44 56.89 7.69 14.04
C THR A 44 55.68 8.30 14.75
N ALA A 45 55.68 8.14 16.07
CA ALA A 45 54.77 8.79 17.00
C ALA A 45 55.23 10.22 17.26
N PHE A 46 54.29 11.14 17.47
CA PHE A 46 54.56 12.40 18.17
C PHE A 46 53.37 12.76 19.07
N ALA A 47 53.68 13.12 20.31
CA ALA A 47 52.72 13.39 21.38
C ALA A 47 52.51 14.89 21.61
N HIS A 48 51.37 15.20 22.25
CA HIS A 48 50.99 16.41 23.00
C HIS A 48 50.75 17.73 22.26
N ALA A 49 49.50 18.24 22.34
CA ALA A 49 49.13 19.32 23.28
C ALA A 49 47.64 19.71 23.12
N GLU A 50 46.89 19.81 24.23
CA GLU A 50 45.74 20.73 24.32
C GLU A 50 46.25 22.13 24.70
N PRO A 51 45.57 23.19 24.25
CA PRO A 51 44.99 24.08 25.24
C PRO A 51 43.58 24.58 24.90
N SER A 52 42.76 24.63 25.95
CA SER A 52 41.50 25.35 26.09
C SER A 52 41.62 26.85 25.79
N GLN A 53 40.66 27.41 25.04
CA GLN A 53 40.36 28.85 25.02
C GLN A 53 38.84 29.05 25.07
N ASP A 54 38.50 30.17 25.69
CA ASP A 54 37.33 30.48 26.50
C ASP A 54 36.27 31.31 25.75
N ASP A 55 35.04 31.20 26.26
CA ASP A 55 33.84 32.06 26.18
C ASP A 55 33.66 33.12 25.07
N SER A 56 32.60 32.94 24.27
CA SER A 56 31.57 33.97 24.00
C SER A 56 30.43 33.39 23.15
N GLY A 57 29.26 33.14 23.75
CA GLY A 57 28.00 32.92 23.00
C GLY A 57 27.29 34.24 22.64
N PRO A 58 26.06 34.25 22.07
CA PRO A 58 25.33 33.20 21.35
C PRO A 58 24.78 33.71 19.98
N PRO A 59 24.06 32.89 19.18
CA PRO A 59 22.63 32.78 19.45
C PRO A 59 22.18 31.34 19.56
N LYS A 60 21.25 31.11 20.48
CA LYS A 60 20.43 29.90 20.52
C LYS A 60 19.66 29.86 19.22
N ILE A 61 20.00 28.91 18.35
CA ILE A 61 19.10 28.50 17.28
C ILE A 61 18.05 27.64 17.97
N ASP A 62 17.03 28.30 18.52
CA ASP A 62 15.78 27.66 18.95
C ASP A 62 15.05 27.19 17.69
N SER A 63 15.54 26.16 17.00
CA SER A 63 14.88 25.56 15.84
C SER A 63 15.40 24.15 15.53
N GLU A 64 15.62 23.32 16.55
CA GLU A 64 15.47 21.87 16.36
C GLU A 64 13.98 21.52 16.44
N LYS A 65 13.15 22.12 15.57
CA LYS A 65 12.08 21.31 15.00
C LYS A 65 12.81 20.40 14.04
N GLU A 66 13.19 19.24 14.55
CA GLU A 66 13.49 18.08 13.74
C GLU A 66 12.37 18.00 12.68
N ILE A 67 12.69 18.45 11.47
CA ILE A 67 11.93 18.13 10.27
C ILE A 67 12.25 16.65 10.07
N LEU A 68 11.64 15.82 10.92
CA LEU A 68 11.58 14.40 10.75
C LEU A 68 10.84 14.25 9.43
N HIS A 69 11.65 14.07 8.38
CA HIS A 69 11.18 13.77 7.06
C HIS A 69 10.12 12.70 7.24
N GLU A 70 8.87 13.03 6.89
CA GLU A 70 7.72 12.14 6.92
C GLU A 70 7.95 11.06 5.87
N LYS A 71 8.95 10.21 6.09
CA LYS A 71 9.06 8.89 5.52
C LYS A 71 7.93 8.15 6.22
N GLY A 72 6.75 8.23 5.63
CA GLY A 72 5.53 7.66 6.21
C GLY A 72 5.82 6.26 6.73
N LYS A 73 5.36 5.98 7.96
CA LYS A 73 5.53 4.68 8.61
C LYS A 73 5.18 3.55 7.64
N ALA A 74 5.94 2.46 7.67
CA ALA A 74 5.59 1.28 6.90
C ALA A 74 4.19 0.80 7.30
N ARG A 75 3.42 0.23 6.36
CA ARG A 75 2.04 -0.22 6.62
C ARG A 75 1.92 -1.20 7.79
N SER A 76 2.99 -1.92 8.10
CA SER A 76 3.11 -2.86 9.24
C SER A 76 3.16 -2.14 10.59
N ASP A 77 3.63 -0.89 10.61
CA ASP A 77 3.94 -0.15 11.83
C ASP A 77 2.87 0.92 12.14
N MET A 78 1.86 1.04 11.26
CA MET A 78 0.75 1.97 11.41
C MET A 78 -0.32 1.38 12.34
N THR A 79 -0.91 2.22 13.19
CA THR A 79 -2.16 1.84 13.86
C THR A 79 -3.30 1.70 12.85
N VAL A 80 -4.41 1.08 13.28
CA VAL A 80 -5.61 0.94 12.46
C VAL A 80 -6.12 2.30 11.98
N GLU A 81 -6.16 3.28 12.87
CA GLU A 81 -6.62 4.64 12.58
C GLU A 81 -5.68 5.37 11.64
N GLU A 82 -4.36 5.26 11.84
CA GLU A 82 -3.37 5.85 10.94
C GLU A 82 -3.50 5.26 9.53
N ARG A 83 -3.68 3.94 9.44
CA ARG A 83 -3.79 3.23 8.16
C ARG A 83 -5.09 3.56 7.42
N ILE A 84 -6.22 3.64 8.13
CA ILE A 84 -7.50 4.09 7.56
C ILE A 84 -7.41 5.58 7.15
N GLY A 85 -6.77 6.43 7.97
CA GLY A 85 -6.57 7.83 7.65
C GLY A 85 -5.69 8.05 6.41
N ALA A 86 -4.65 7.25 6.23
CA ALA A 86 -3.84 7.28 5.02
C ALA A 86 -4.64 6.85 3.78
N ALA A 87 -5.50 5.84 3.90
CA ALA A 87 -6.40 5.45 2.81
C ALA A 87 -7.41 6.57 2.49
N ASP A 88 -7.94 7.25 3.50
CA ASP A 88 -8.89 8.34 3.31
C ASP A 88 -8.25 9.55 2.60
N ARG A 89 -7.00 9.88 2.94
CA ARG A 89 -6.24 10.90 2.19
C ARG A 89 -6.12 10.55 0.71
N ARG A 90 -5.76 9.31 0.37
CA ARG A 90 -5.70 8.86 -1.04
C ARG A 90 -7.05 8.94 -1.74
N LYS A 91 -8.14 8.61 -1.05
CA LYS A 91 -9.50 8.83 -1.58
C LYS A 91 -9.74 10.32 -1.88
N MET A 92 -9.33 11.23 -0.99
CA MET A 92 -9.48 12.67 -1.21
C MET A 92 -8.63 13.17 -2.38
N ASP A 93 -7.40 12.68 -2.53
CA ASP A 93 -6.54 12.99 -3.68
C ASP A 93 -7.19 12.53 -5.00
N GLY A 94 -7.72 11.31 -5.03
CA GLY A 94 -8.49 10.79 -6.17
C GLY A 94 -9.74 11.63 -6.47
N ASN A 95 -10.44 12.11 -5.44
CA ASN A 95 -11.59 12.99 -5.63
C ASN A 95 -11.22 14.36 -6.23
N ALA A 96 -10.03 14.88 -5.93
CA ALA A 96 -9.52 16.10 -6.54
C ALA A 96 -9.23 15.87 -8.03
N LEU A 97 -8.49 14.80 -8.35
CA LEU A 97 -8.17 14.41 -9.73
C LEU A 97 -9.43 14.12 -10.57
N PHE A 98 -10.45 13.51 -9.97
CA PHE A 98 -11.73 13.26 -10.63
C PHE A 98 -12.42 14.55 -11.07
N LYS A 99 -12.36 15.60 -10.25
CA LYS A 99 -12.92 16.92 -10.58
C LYS A 99 -12.15 17.62 -11.70
N GLU A 100 -10.86 17.33 -11.83
CA GLU A 100 -10.01 17.78 -12.93
C GLU A 100 -10.15 16.91 -14.20
N GLU A 101 -11.05 15.92 -14.20
CA GLU A 101 -11.25 14.94 -15.27
C GLU A 101 -10.00 14.10 -15.60
N LYS A 102 -9.04 14.03 -14.69
CA LYS A 102 -7.89 13.11 -14.76
C LYS A 102 -8.29 11.73 -14.23
N LEU A 103 -9.10 11.03 -15.01
CA LEU A 103 -9.84 9.85 -14.54
C LEU A 103 -8.90 8.68 -14.20
N GLU A 104 -7.90 8.40 -15.01
CA GLU A 104 -6.92 7.33 -14.80
C GLU A 104 -6.08 7.57 -13.54
N GLU A 105 -5.60 8.79 -13.36
CA GLU A 105 -4.85 9.18 -12.14
C GLU A 105 -5.75 9.09 -10.90
N ALA A 106 -7.02 9.53 -11.00
CA ALA A 106 -7.99 9.39 -9.93
C ALA A 106 -8.20 7.92 -9.55
N MET A 107 -8.36 7.04 -10.55
CA MET A 107 -8.49 5.60 -10.33
C MET A 107 -7.27 5.03 -9.62
N GLN A 108 -6.05 5.44 -10.01
CA GLN A 108 -4.82 5.00 -9.34
C GLN A 108 -4.81 5.38 -7.85
N GLN A 109 -5.28 6.58 -7.50
CA GLN A 109 -5.38 6.97 -6.08
C GLN A 109 -6.43 6.14 -5.32
N TYR A 110 -7.58 5.86 -5.92
CA TYR A 110 -8.59 4.99 -5.30
C TYR A 110 -8.09 3.56 -5.12
N GLU A 111 -7.37 3.01 -6.10
CA GLU A 111 -6.74 1.69 -6.02
C GLU A 111 -5.71 1.65 -4.89
N MET A 112 -4.86 2.68 -4.78
CA MET A 112 -3.91 2.81 -3.69
C MET A 112 -4.62 2.87 -2.33
N ALA A 113 -5.72 3.63 -2.21
CA ALA A 113 -6.55 3.67 -1.00
C ALA A 113 -7.08 2.27 -0.63
N ILE A 114 -7.59 1.52 -1.61
CA ILE A 114 -8.09 0.15 -1.41
C ILE A 114 -6.95 -0.78 -0.97
N ALA A 115 -5.75 -0.63 -1.52
CA ALA A 115 -4.58 -1.44 -1.16
C ALA A 115 -4.11 -1.20 0.30
N TYR A 116 -4.32 -0.01 0.86
CA TYR A 116 -4.13 0.22 2.30
C TYR A 116 -5.09 -0.63 3.14
N MET A 117 -6.27 -0.95 2.61
CA MET A 117 -7.32 -1.76 3.23
C MET A 117 -7.53 -3.10 2.52
N GLY A 118 -6.43 -3.79 2.20
CA GLY A 118 -6.43 -5.13 1.64
C GLY A 118 -7.14 -6.16 2.54
N ASP A 119 -7.35 -7.36 2.01
CA ASP A 119 -8.22 -8.36 2.66
C ASP A 119 -7.69 -8.84 4.01
N ASP A 120 -6.37 -9.03 4.17
CA ASP A 120 -5.76 -9.40 5.46
C ASP A 120 -6.04 -8.38 6.56
N PHE A 121 -5.84 -7.09 6.23
CA PHE A 121 -6.14 -5.99 7.15
C PHE A 121 -7.63 -5.96 7.48
N MET A 122 -8.50 -6.05 6.45
CA MET A 122 -9.95 -6.02 6.64
C MET A 122 -10.49 -7.21 7.43
N PHE A 123 -9.86 -8.40 7.34
CA PHE A 123 -10.26 -9.60 8.06
C PHE A 123 -9.96 -9.50 9.56
N GLN A 124 -8.93 -8.73 9.94
CA GLN A 124 -8.57 -8.47 11.33
C GLN A 124 -9.46 -7.40 12.01
N LEU A 125 -10.17 -6.58 11.24
CA LEU A 125 -10.99 -5.50 11.77
C LEU A 125 -12.39 -5.97 12.20
N PHE A 126 -12.83 -5.49 13.37
CA PHE A 126 -14.16 -5.74 13.90
C PHE A 126 -14.84 -4.45 14.38
N GLY A 127 -16.17 -4.49 14.48
CA GLY A 127 -16.99 -3.40 15.01
C GLY A 127 -16.67 -2.05 14.39
N LYS A 128 -16.48 -1.03 15.23
CA LYS A 128 -16.28 0.37 14.81
C LYS A 128 -15.16 0.55 13.79
N PHE A 129 -14.06 -0.21 13.91
CA PHE A 129 -12.91 -0.06 13.04
C PHE A 129 -13.19 -0.62 11.64
N ARG A 130 -13.93 -1.73 11.58
CA ARG A 130 -14.40 -2.28 10.30
C ARG A 130 -15.36 -1.31 9.62
N ASP A 131 -16.26 -0.70 10.38
CA ASP A 131 -17.20 0.29 9.85
C ASP A 131 -16.47 1.54 9.32
N MET A 132 -15.46 2.03 10.04
CA MET A 132 -14.59 3.13 9.58
C MET A 132 -13.86 2.78 8.29
N ALA A 133 -13.26 1.60 8.18
CA ALA A 133 -12.57 1.18 6.96
C ALA A 133 -13.55 1.04 5.78
N LEU A 134 -14.74 0.47 6.00
CA LEU A 134 -15.78 0.37 4.97
C LEU A 134 -16.31 1.74 4.53
N ALA A 135 -16.39 2.71 5.43
CA ALA A 135 -16.79 4.09 5.11
C ALA A 135 -15.80 4.79 4.16
N VAL A 136 -14.55 4.32 4.07
CA VAL A 136 -13.56 4.77 3.09
C VAL A 136 -13.57 3.86 1.85
N LYS A 137 -13.51 2.54 2.03
CA LYS A 137 -13.38 1.56 0.94
C LYS A 137 -14.56 1.56 -0.02
N ASN A 138 -15.79 1.67 0.50
CA ASN A 138 -17.00 1.65 -0.34
C ASN A 138 -17.05 2.86 -1.29
N PRO A 139 -16.86 4.12 -0.84
CA PRO A 139 -16.73 5.24 -1.76
C PRO A 139 -15.62 5.09 -2.79
N CYS A 140 -14.45 4.53 -2.45
CA CYS A 140 -13.38 4.32 -3.44
C CYS A 140 -13.83 3.44 -4.61
N HIS A 141 -14.51 2.32 -4.33
CA HIS A 141 -15.05 1.46 -5.39
C HIS A 141 -16.13 2.17 -6.23
N LEU A 142 -17.04 2.91 -5.60
CA LEU A 142 -18.09 3.66 -6.32
C LEU A 142 -17.50 4.79 -7.18
N ASN A 143 -16.51 5.51 -6.67
CA ASN A 143 -15.85 6.59 -7.41
C ASN A 143 -15.03 6.03 -8.56
N MET A 144 -14.38 4.88 -8.39
CA MET A 144 -13.72 4.16 -9.49
C MET A 144 -14.73 3.70 -10.55
N ALA A 145 -15.91 3.21 -10.14
CA ALA A 145 -17.00 2.92 -11.08
C ALA A 145 -17.44 4.17 -11.86
N ALA A 146 -17.52 5.33 -11.19
CA ALA A 146 -17.83 6.60 -11.86
C ALA A 146 -16.76 7.02 -12.88
N CYS A 147 -15.47 6.83 -12.57
CA CYS A 147 -14.39 7.03 -13.54
C CYS A 147 -14.55 6.11 -14.75
N LEU A 148 -14.78 4.82 -14.52
CA LEU A 148 -14.93 3.80 -15.56
C LEU A 148 -16.13 4.08 -16.47
N ILE A 149 -17.25 4.55 -15.90
CA ILE A 149 -18.43 4.97 -16.68
C ILE A 149 -18.08 6.14 -17.61
N LYS A 150 -17.38 7.16 -17.11
CA LYS A 150 -16.90 8.29 -17.93
C LYS A 150 -15.95 7.85 -19.04
N LEU A 151 -15.14 6.81 -18.80
CA LEU A 151 -14.25 6.19 -19.79
C LEU A 151 -14.96 5.15 -20.69
N THR A 152 -16.29 5.00 -20.58
CA THR A 152 -17.09 4.02 -21.34
C THR A 152 -16.72 2.54 -21.09
N ARG A 153 -16.01 2.25 -20.00
CA ARG A 153 -15.58 0.90 -19.56
C ARG A 153 -16.64 0.26 -18.65
N TYR A 154 -17.80 -0.04 -19.21
CA TYR A 154 -18.99 -0.40 -18.43
C TYR A 154 -18.86 -1.73 -17.68
N GLU A 155 -18.20 -2.73 -18.26
CA GLU A 155 -18.05 -4.06 -17.64
C GLU A 155 -17.28 -3.97 -16.31
N GLU A 156 -16.17 -3.22 -16.32
CA GLU A 156 -15.36 -3.01 -15.12
C GLU A 156 -16.12 -2.18 -14.07
N ALA A 157 -16.93 -1.20 -14.50
CA ALA A 157 -17.76 -0.41 -13.59
C ALA A 157 -18.80 -1.30 -12.87
N ILE A 158 -19.41 -2.26 -13.57
CA ILE A 158 -20.32 -3.25 -12.97
C ILE A 158 -19.59 -4.11 -11.93
N GLY A 159 -18.35 -4.51 -12.23
CA GLY A 159 -17.47 -5.22 -11.29
C GLY A 159 -17.29 -4.46 -9.98
N GLN A 160 -16.97 -3.17 -10.06
CA GLN A 160 -16.80 -2.31 -8.88
C GLN A 160 -18.08 -2.16 -8.05
N CYS A 161 -19.22 -1.93 -8.71
CA CYS A 161 -20.52 -1.83 -8.03
C CYS A 161 -20.92 -3.16 -7.36
N SER A 162 -20.59 -4.29 -7.96
CA SER A 162 -20.88 -5.62 -7.42
C SER A 162 -20.11 -5.92 -6.12
N ILE A 163 -18.87 -5.41 -6.01
CA ILE A 163 -18.07 -5.50 -4.78
C ILE A 163 -18.79 -4.78 -3.63
N VAL A 164 -19.23 -3.54 -3.84
CA VAL A 164 -19.91 -2.73 -2.80
C VAL A 164 -21.22 -3.38 -2.36
N GLN A 165 -22.01 -3.92 -3.31
CA GLN A 165 -23.25 -4.63 -2.98
C GLN A 165 -22.99 -5.87 -2.11
N ARG A 166 -21.93 -6.63 -2.40
CA ARG A 166 -21.53 -7.80 -1.59
C ARG A 166 -21.12 -7.39 -0.17
N LEU A 167 -20.38 -6.29 -0.03
CA LEU A 167 -19.96 -5.76 1.26
C LEU A 167 -21.15 -5.28 2.10
N LYS A 168 -22.11 -4.56 1.49
CA LYS A 168 -23.32 -4.08 2.18
C LYS A 168 -24.21 -5.22 2.67
N LYS A 169 -24.44 -6.24 1.83
CA LYS A 169 -25.23 -7.44 2.22
C LYS A 169 -24.63 -8.21 3.39
N ARG A 170 -23.30 -8.16 3.59
CA ARG A 170 -22.65 -8.76 4.77
C ARG A 170 -22.83 -7.92 6.03
N LEU A 171 -23.09 -6.61 5.91
CA LEU A 171 -23.28 -5.72 7.05
C LEU A 171 -24.73 -5.75 7.58
N ASP A 172 -25.72 -5.94 6.71
CA ASP A 172 -27.14 -5.90 7.10
C ASP A 172 -27.53 -6.92 8.20
N PRO A 173 -27.07 -8.19 8.18
CA PRO A 173 -27.37 -9.14 9.26
C PRO A 173 -26.72 -8.75 10.60
N LEU A 174 -25.51 -8.19 10.57
CA LEU A 174 -24.78 -7.72 11.76
C LEU A 174 -25.46 -6.50 12.38
N LEU A 175 -25.94 -5.55 11.56
CA LEU A 175 -26.68 -4.39 12.03
C LEU A 175 -28.04 -4.80 12.63
N LYS A 176 -28.76 -5.72 11.97
CA LYS A 176 -30.00 -6.29 12.52
C LYS A 176 -29.78 -7.01 13.84
N PHE A 177 -28.71 -7.81 13.96
CA PHE A 177 -28.36 -8.48 15.21
C PHE A 177 -28.05 -7.48 16.33
N LYS A 178 -27.32 -6.40 16.02
CA LYS A 178 -26.94 -5.38 17.01
C LYS A 178 -28.12 -4.51 17.47
N MET A 179 -29.10 -4.27 16.59
CA MET A 179 -30.35 -3.57 16.95
C MET A 179 -31.39 -4.49 17.62
N ALA A 180 -31.18 -5.82 17.59
CA ALA A 180 -32.07 -6.79 18.23
C ALA A 180 -31.64 -7.20 19.65
N GLN A 181 -30.52 -6.68 20.15
CA GLN A 181 -30.12 -6.87 21.56
C GLN A 181 -30.71 -5.71 22.39
N PRO A 182 -31.43 -6.01 23.49
CA PRO A 182 -32.10 -5.01 24.33
C PRO A 182 -31.13 -4.15 25.13
#